data_AF-A0A4V6IY99-F1
#
_entry.id   AF-A0A4V6IY99-F1
#
_cell.length_a   1.000
_cell.length_b   1.000
_cell.length_c   1.000
_cell.angle_alpha   90.00
_cell.angle_beta   90.00
_cell.angle_gamma   90.00
#
_symmetry.space_group_name_H-M   'P 1'
#
loop_
_entity.id
_entity.type
_entity.pdbx_description
1 polymer ?
#
loop_
_entity_poly.entity_id
_entity_poly.type
_entity_poly.pdbx_seq_one_letter_code
_entity_poly.pdbx_strand_id
1 'polypeptide(L)'
;MTKYNKSEIMKNAWAMFNSYEWDVENFKFVSAENKTFSNCLKEAWAEEKEYVERKAKETAEAPRSEEAKAWDWACRKLNVNDLQNIDATDKVFYVVDMQKEMWTSNVWAQAIKAVELYVKLGLA
;
A
#
# COMPACT_ATOMS: atom_id res chain seq x y z
N MET A 1 -9.73 -4.90 -10.20
CA MET A 1 -10.45 -3.75 -9.58
C MET A 1 -10.58 -4.07 -8.10
N THR A 2 -9.84 -3.35 -7.25
CA THR A 2 -9.87 -3.57 -5.80
C THR A 2 -11.29 -3.31 -5.31
N LYS A 3 -11.93 -4.33 -4.74
CA LYS A 3 -13.32 -4.25 -4.32
C LYS A 3 -13.38 -3.44 -3.02
N TYR A 4 -14.20 -2.39 -3.00
CA TYR A 4 -14.45 -1.60 -1.80
C TYR A 4 -14.79 -2.47 -0.59
N ASN A 5 -14.10 -2.28 0.53
CA ASN A 5 -14.38 -3.01 1.76
C ASN A 5 -15.57 -2.37 2.49
N LYS A 6 -16.79 -2.70 2.04
CA LYS A 6 -18.04 -2.15 2.61
C LYS A 6 -18.16 -2.33 4.12
N SER A 7 -17.64 -3.43 4.67
CA SER A 7 -17.67 -3.65 6.11
C SER A 7 -16.77 -2.67 6.84
N GLU A 8 -15.59 -2.39 6.30
CA GLU A 8 -14.64 -1.47 6.93
C GLU A 8 -15.11 -0.02 6.81
N ILE A 9 -15.64 0.36 5.66
CA ILE A 9 -16.29 1.67 5.47
C ILE A 9 -17.37 1.89 6.54
N MET A 10 -18.20 0.88 6.79
CA MET A 10 -19.28 0.97 7.78
C MET A 10 -18.73 1.08 9.21
N LYS A 11 -17.68 0.32 9.56
CA LYS A 11 -17.02 0.42 10.87
C LYS A 11 -16.38 1.79 11.07
N ASN A 12 -15.70 2.31 10.04
CA ASN A 12 -15.07 3.63 10.09
C ASN A 12 -16.12 4.72 10.26
N ALA A 13 -17.19 4.69 9.48
CA ALA A 13 -18.31 5.63 9.62
C ALA A 13 -18.94 5.57 11.02
N TRP A 14 -19.09 4.37 11.58
CA TRP A 14 -19.63 4.17 12.92
C TRP A 14 -18.68 4.70 14.00
N ALA A 15 -17.39 4.42 13.90
CA ALA A 15 -16.36 4.91 14.82
C ALA A 15 -16.27 6.44 14.78
N MET A 16 -16.24 7.02 13.58
CA MET A 16 -16.31 8.46 13.35
C MET A 16 -17.54 9.05 14.04
N PHE A 17 -18.74 8.50 13.78
CA PHE A 17 -19.99 9.02 14.34
C PHE A 17 -20.02 8.99 15.88
N ASN A 18 -19.54 7.91 16.50
CA ASN A 18 -19.59 7.73 17.96
C ASN A 18 -18.40 8.31 18.72
N SER A 19 -17.34 8.75 18.03
CA SER A 19 -16.20 9.38 18.69
C SER A 19 -16.54 10.77 19.22
N TYR A 20 -16.08 11.14 20.41
CA TYR A 20 -16.18 12.52 20.91
C TYR A 20 -15.01 13.40 20.45
N GLU A 21 -13.92 12.79 19.97
CA GLU A 21 -12.69 13.49 19.52
C GLU A 21 -12.76 13.90 18.05
N TRP A 22 -13.81 13.50 17.36
CA TRP A 22 -13.94 13.66 15.93
C TRP A 22 -15.21 14.46 15.61
N ASP A 23 -15.08 15.54 14.84
CA ASP A 23 -16.18 16.41 14.43
C ASP A 23 -16.06 16.81 12.95
N VAL A 24 -16.98 17.64 12.46
CA VAL A 24 -17.03 18.11 11.06
C VAL A 24 -15.72 18.74 10.57
N GLU A 25 -14.95 19.35 11.46
CA GLU A 25 -13.63 19.94 11.15
C GLU A 25 -12.59 18.88 10.76
N ASN A 26 -12.80 17.63 11.17
CA ASN A 26 -11.91 16.53 10.82
C ASN A 26 -12.23 15.91 9.45
N PHE A 27 -13.33 16.32 8.80
CA PHE A 27 -13.68 15.81 7.48
C PHE A 27 -12.72 16.42 6.46
N LYS A 28 -12.15 15.57 5.61
CA LYS A 28 -11.21 15.91 4.56
C LYS A 28 -11.89 15.96 3.20
N PHE A 29 -12.94 15.17 2.99
CA PHE A 29 -13.56 15.01 1.67
C PHE A 29 -14.97 15.58 1.60
N VAL A 30 -15.70 15.58 2.71
CA VAL A 30 -17.07 16.06 2.80
C VAL A 30 -17.10 17.40 3.55
N SER A 31 -17.69 18.42 2.92
CA SER A 31 -18.06 19.64 3.64
C SER A 31 -19.45 19.46 4.25
N ALA A 32 -19.55 19.56 5.58
CA ALA A 32 -20.79 19.39 6.31
C ALA A 32 -20.87 20.34 7.51
N GLU A 33 -22.07 20.81 7.83
CA GLU A 33 -22.32 21.66 9.01
C GLU A 33 -22.51 20.86 10.30
N ASN A 34 -22.94 19.60 10.18
CA ASN A 34 -23.23 18.74 11.33
C ASN A 34 -22.66 17.33 11.14
N LYS A 35 -22.19 16.78 12.26
CA LYS A 35 -21.71 15.40 12.36
C LYS A 35 -22.88 14.43 12.46
N THR A 36 -23.45 14.08 11.32
CA THR A 36 -24.46 13.03 11.20
C THR A 36 -23.83 11.73 10.75
N PHE A 37 -24.42 10.59 11.12
CA PHE A 37 -23.96 9.28 10.63
C PHE A 37 -23.91 9.23 9.10
N SER A 38 -24.87 9.87 8.41
CA SER A 38 -24.85 9.95 6.94
C SER A 38 -23.64 10.70 6.41
N ASN A 39 -23.17 11.75 7.07
CA ASN A 39 -22.00 12.49 6.62
C ASN A 39 -20.70 11.75 6.96
N CYS A 40 -20.62 11.11 8.14
CA CYS A 40 -19.52 10.19 8.47
C CYS A 40 -19.41 9.04 7.46
N LEU A 41 -20.55 8.52 7.00
CA LEU A 41 -20.57 7.48 5.97
C LEU A 41 -20.04 7.98 4.63
N LYS A 42 -20.45 9.18 4.20
CA LYS A 42 -19.93 9.79 2.97
C LYS A 42 -18.42 10.03 3.05
N GLU A 43 -17.93 10.49 4.20
CA GLU A 43 -16.50 10.71 4.45
C GLU A 43 -15.72 9.39 4.35
N ALA A 44 -16.14 8.35 5.08
CA ALA A 44 -15.50 7.04 5.03
C ALA A 44 -15.52 6.41 3.62
N TRP A 45 -16.59 6.64 2.84
CA TRP A 45 -16.66 6.23 1.45
C TRP A 45 -15.65 6.97 0.55
N ALA A 46 -15.48 8.27 0.77
CA ALA A 46 -14.54 9.07 0.00
C ALA A 46 -13.09 8.69 0.33
N GLU A 47 -12.77 8.46 1.61
CA GLU A 47 -11.46 7.94 2.05
C GLU A 47 -11.13 6.59 1.41
N GLU A 48 -12.06 5.63 1.44
CA GLU A 48 -11.86 4.34 0.80
C GLU A 48 -11.70 4.49 -0.72
N LYS A 49 -12.45 5.40 -1.35
CA LYS A 49 -12.34 5.67 -2.78
C LYS A 49 -10.94 6.17 -3.14
N GLU A 50 -10.43 7.16 -2.42
CA GLU A 50 -9.08 7.67 -2.62
C GLU A 50 -8.03 6.56 -2.39
N TYR A 51 -8.21 5.75 -1.34
CA TYR A 51 -7.32 4.62 -1.06
C TYR A 51 -7.28 3.62 -2.22
N VAL A 52 -8.45 3.20 -2.72
CA VAL A 52 -8.55 2.24 -3.83
C VAL A 52 -7.97 2.82 -5.12
N GLU A 53 -8.23 4.09 -5.43
CA GLU A 53 -7.69 4.75 -6.63
C GLU A 53 -6.17 4.87 -6.55
N ARG A 54 -5.63 5.27 -5.39
CA ARG A 54 -4.18 5.30 -5.15
C ARG A 54 -3.56 3.92 -5.30
N LYS A 55 -4.15 2.88 -4.69
CA LYS A 55 -3.65 1.51 -4.81
C LYS A 55 -3.69 0.99 -6.25
N ALA A 56 -4.76 1.29 -6.99
CA ALA A 56 -4.85 0.95 -8.40
C ALA A 56 -3.75 1.63 -9.23
N LYS A 57 -3.44 2.90 -8.93
CA LYS A 57 -2.34 3.62 -9.56
C LYS A 57 -0.98 3.01 -9.21
N GLU A 58 -0.73 2.74 -7.93
CA GLU A 58 0.49 2.07 -7.45
C GLU A 58 0.70 0.72 -8.16
N THR A 59 -0.34 -0.12 -8.24
CA THR A 59 -0.27 -1.40 -8.96
C THR A 59 0.00 -1.23 -10.46
N ALA A 60 -0.61 -0.23 -11.10
CA ALA A 60 -0.39 0.06 -12.52
C ALA A 60 1.04 0.58 -12.81
N GLU A 61 1.62 1.33 -11.86
CA GLU A 61 2.96 1.90 -11.97
C GLU A 61 4.07 0.93 -11.51
N ALA A 62 3.74 -0.06 -10.65
CA ALA A 62 4.69 -1.01 -10.09
C ALA A 62 5.61 -1.69 -11.15
N PRO A 63 5.13 -2.17 -12.31
CA PRO A 63 6.00 -2.76 -13.33
C PRO A 63 7.05 -1.79 -13.92
N ARG A 64 6.85 -0.48 -13.77
CA ARG A 64 7.74 0.56 -14.30
C ARG A 64 8.62 1.19 -13.22
N SER A 65 8.40 0.86 -11.95
CA SER A 65 9.08 1.46 -10.81
C SER A 65 10.58 1.10 -10.77
N GLU A 66 11.38 1.86 -10.01
CA GLU A 66 12.80 1.54 -9.83
C GLU A 66 13.00 0.30 -8.96
N GLU A 67 12.13 0.08 -7.99
CA GLU A 67 12.15 -1.06 -7.07
C GLU A 67 11.94 -2.38 -7.81
N ALA A 68 10.96 -2.44 -8.72
CA ALA A 68 10.73 -3.64 -9.54
C ALA A 68 11.94 -3.96 -10.44
N LYS A 69 12.58 -2.92 -11.02
CA LYS A 69 13.81 -3.09 -11.81
C LYS A 69 14.99 -3.52 -10.95
N ALA A 70 15.10 -2.97 -9.74
CA ALA A 70 16.15 -3.29 -8.79
C ALA A 70 16.03 -4.74 -8.32
N TRP A 71 14.81 -5.24 -8.10
CA TRP A 71 14.55 -6.65 -7.83
C TRP A 71 15.04 -7.55 -8.97
N ASP A 72 14.65 -7.26 -10.21
CA ASP A 72 15.04 -8.09 -11.36
C ASP A 72 16.55 -8.10 -11.59
N TRP A 73 17.21 -6.95 -11.38
CA TRP A 73 18.66 -6.85 -11.38
C TRP A 73 19.30 -7.66 -10.26
N ALA A 74 18.76 -7.60 -9.04
CA ALA A 74 19.26 -8.36 -7.90
C ALA A 74 19.12 -9.87 -8.15
N CYS A 75 18.02 -10.31 -8.74
CA CYS A 75 17.82 -11.72 -9.14
C CYS A 75 18.90 -12.18 -10.13
N ARG A 76 19.23 -11.37 -11.14
CA ARG A 76 20.31 -11.67 -12.10
C ARG A 76 21.68 -11.71 -11.42
N LYS A 77 21.92 -10.77 -10.51
CA LYS A 77 23.19 -10.67 -9.77
C LYS A 77 23.41 -11.84 -8.82
N LEU A 78 22.33 -12.34 -8.20
CA LEU A 78 22.36 -13.46 -7.25
C LEU A 78 22.10 -14.83 -7.91
N ASN A 79 21.96 -14.87 -9.24
CA ASN A 79 21.68 -16.08 -10.03
C ASN A 79 20.40 -16.83 -9.62
N VAL A 80 19.34 -16.09 -9.25
CA VAL A 80 18.01 -16.60 -8.87
C VAL A 80 16.95 -16.07 -9.84
N ASN A 81 17.17 -16.31 -11.14
CA ASN A 81 16.40 -15.66 -12.20
C ASN A 81 14.91 -16.02 -12.20
N ASP A 82 14.52 -17.17 -11.65
CA ASP A 82 13.12 -17.60 -11.58
C ASP A 82 12.26 -16.62 -10.76
N LEU A 83 12.87 -15.91 -9.80
CA LEU A 83 12.22 -14.89 -8.98
C LEU A 83 11.90 -13.59 -9.74
N GLN A 84 12.31 -13.45 -11.01
CA GLN A 84 11.88 -12.35 -11.87
C GLN A 84 10.39 -12.48 -12.27
N ASN A 85 9.78 -13.64 -12.09
CA ASN A 85 8.39 -13.88 -12.53
C ASN A 85 7.33 -13.56 -11.46
N ILE A 86 7.72 -13.16 -10.25
CA ILE A 86 6.77 -12.75 -9.21
C ILE A 86 6.05 -11.45 -9.61
N ASP A 87 4.90 -11.16 -8.97
CA ASP A 87 4.11 -9.97 -9.28
C ASP A 87 4.92 -8.68 -9.02
N ALA A 88 4.75 -7.69 -9.89
CA ALA A 88 5.49 -6.43 -9.77
C ALA A 88 5.18 -5.71 -8.46
N THR A 89 3.93 -5.79 -7.96
CA THR A 89 3.54 -5.20 -6.68
C THR A 89 4.29 -5.85 -5.52
N ASP A 90 4.49 -7.16 -5.58
CA ASP A 90 5.24 -7.92 -4.57
C ASP A 90 6.73 -7.55 -4.60
N LYS A 91 7.32 -7.42 -5.80
CA LYS A 91 8.70 -6.92 -5.96
C LYS A 91 8.86 -5.57 -5.26
N VAL A 92 7.97 -4.61 -5.56
CA VAL A 92 8.01 -3.27 -4.94
C VAL A 92 7.86 -3.38 -3.43
N PHE A 93 6.89 -4.16 -2.94
CA PHE A 93 6.64 -4.34 -1.52
C PHE A 93 7.90 -4.83 -0.79
N TYR A 94 8.54 -5.90 -1.25
CA TYR A 94 9.71 -6.45 -0.57
C TYR A 94 10.91 -5.51 -0.58
N VAL A 95 11.14 -4.81 -1.70
CA VAL A 95 12.25 -3.84 -1.79
C VAL A 95 12.03 -2.66 -0.86
N VAL A 96 10.82 -2.08 -0.85
CA VAL A 96 10.48 -0.95 0.03
C VAL A 96 10.54 -1.35 1.50
N ASP A 97 10.08 -2.56 1.85
CA ASP A 97 10.10 -3.01 3.24
C ASP A 97 11.53 -3.11 3.81
N MET A 98 12.52 -3.43 2.96
CA MET A 98 13.93 -3.41 3.36
C MET A 98 14.45 -2.03 3.76
N GLN A 99 13.77 -0.93 3.39
CA GLN A 99 14.13 0.39 3.89
C GLN A 99 14.05 0.47 5.42
N LYS A 100 13.09 -0.21 6.04
CA LYS A 100 12.89 -0.22 7.50
C LYS A 100 14.00 -0.98 8.22
N GLU A 101 14.49 -2.05 7.60
CA GLU A 101 15.52 -2.92 8.17
C GLU A 101 16.93 -2.36 7.97
N MET A 102 17.19 -1.80 6.78
CA MET A 102 18.55 -1.41 6.38
C MET A 102 18.87 0.04 6.69
N TRP A 103 17.88 0.87 7.03
CA TRP A 103 18.02 2.31 7.28
C TRP A 103 18.78 3.06 6.16
N THR A 104 18.68 2.55 4.92
CA THR A 104 19.29 3.12 3.72
C THR A 104 18.20 3.46 2.71
N SER A 105 18.43 4.47 1.87
CA SER A 105 17.56 4.82 0.74
C SER A 105 18.05 4.23 -0.60
N ASN A 106 19.12 3.43 -0.59
CA ASN A 106 19.64 2.83 -1.82
C ASN A 106 18.80 1.61 -2.24
N VAL A 107 17.94 1.81 -3.24
CA VAL A 107 17.02 0.81 -3.78
C VAL A 107 17.72 -0.48 -4.28
N TRP A 108 18.93 -0.36 -4.83
CA TRP A 108 19.67 -1.52 -5.33
C TRP A 108 20.25 -2.37 -4.20
N ALA A 109 20.70 -1.73 -3.12
CA ALA A 109 21.17 -2.44 -1.93
C ALA A 109 20.00 -3.11 -1.20
N GLN A 110 18.86 -2.40 -1.09
CA GLN A 110 17.61 -2.93 -0.56
C GLN A 110 17.15 -4.16 -1.36
N ALA A 111 17.17 -4.09 -2.69
CA ALA A 111 16.74 -5.20 -3.54
C ALA A 111 17.60 -6.46 -3.39
N ILE A 112 18.93 -6.34 -3.24
CA ILE A 112 19.79 -7.49 -2.94
C ILE A 112 19.33 -8.15 -1.64
N LYS A 113 19.11 -7.35 -0.59
CA LYS A 113 18.73 -7.88 0.71
C LYS A 113 17.34 -8.52 0.69
N ALA A 114 16.41 -7.89 -0.02
CA ALA A 114 15.05 -8.37 -0.21
C ALA A 114 15.04 -9.74 -0.88
N VAL A 115 15.76 -9.89 -2.00
CA VAL A 115 15.87 -11.16 -2.72
C VAL A 115 16.55 -12.24 -1.88
N GLU A 116 17.65 -11.92 -1.18
CA GLU A 116 18.30 -12.86 -0.26
C GLU A 116 17.36 -13.36 0.84
N LEU A 117 16.56 -12.46 1.41
CA LEU A 117 15.60 -12.80 2.45
C LEU A 117 14.47 -13.68 1.91
N TYR A 118 13.94 -13.34 0.73
CA TYR A 118 12.89 -14.10 0.05
C TYR A 118 13.32 -15.54 -0.21
N VAL A 119 14.55 -15.75 -0.68
CA VAL A 119 15.16 -17.07 -0.86
C VAL A 119 15.29 -17.81 0.48
N LYS A 120 15.78 -17.14 1.53
CA LYS A 120 15.97 -17.75 2.87
C LYS A 120 14.66 -18.20 3.50
N LEU A 121 13.57 -17.46 3.29
CA LEU A 121 12.26 -17.77 3.84
C LEU A 121 11.52 -18.85 3.05
N GLY A 122 12.06 -19.33 1.93
CA GLY A 122 11.42 -20.36 1.10
C GLY A 122 10.11 -19.89 0.48
N LEU A 123 9.98 -18.58 0.22
CA LEU A 123 8.82 -18.01 -0.47
C LEU A 123 8.94 -18.13 -1.99
N ALA A 124 10.05 -18.71 -2.47
CA ALA A 124 10.37 -19.03 -3.86
C ALA A 124 9.60 -20.24 -4.39
#